data_AF-A0A815SCW1-F1
#
_entry.id   AF-A0A815SCW1-F1
#
_cell.length_a   1.000
_cell.length_b   1.000
_cell.length_c   1.000
_cell.angle_alpha   90.00
_cell.angle_beta   90.00
_cell.angle_gamma   90.00
#
_symmetry.space_group_name_H-M   'P 1'
#
loop_
_entity.id
_entity.type
_entity.pdbx_description
1 polymer ?
#
loop_
_entity_poly.entity_id
_entity_poly.type
_entity_poly.pdbx_seq_one_letter_code
_entity_poly.pdbx_strand_id
1 'polypeptide(L)'
;TWSNNNNPFVFVGDINRNSSALMKILHEIISDESCFNLLSPITTDKPTRVGLRRDGTREKIWIDFYIVSASLKNLAILPVEVYDNIGDISDHYPILVQFKAM
;
A
#
# COMPACT_ATOMS: atom_id res chain seq x y z
N THR A 1 11.12 -21.43 -3.00
CA THR A 1 11.67 -20.21 -3.63
C THR A 1 10.58 -19.56 -4.45
N TRP A 2 10.26 -18.29 -4.18
CA TRP A 2 9.43 -17.45 -5.05
C TRP A 2 10.27 -17.05 -6.26
N SER A 3 10.54 -17.96 -7.17
CA SER A 3 11.36 -17.70 -8.36
C SER A 3 10.45 -17.57 -9.59
N ASN A 4 10.42 -16.37 -10.20
CA ASN A 4 9.92 -16.09 -11.55
C ASN A 4 8.43 -16.36 -11.84
N ASN A 5 7.52 -16.16 -10.88
CA ASN A 5 6.11 -16.17 -11.25
C ASN A 5 5.74 -14.83 -11.90
N ASN A 6 5.84 -14.76 -13.24
CA ASN A 6 5.30 -13.67 -14.07
C ASN A 6 3.78 -13.48 -13.89
N ASN A 7 3.12 -14.41 -13.19
CA ASN A 7 1.72 -14.34 -12.88
C ASN A 7 1.39 -13.04 -12.12
N PRO A 8 0.38 -12.29 -12.59
CA PRO A 8 -0.06 -11.09 -11.90
C PRO A 8 -0.57 -11.44 -10.50
N PHE A 9 -0.11 -10.71 -9.49
CA PHE A 9 -0.63 -10.82 -8.13
C PHE A 9 -0.78 -9.44 -7.48
N VAL A 10 -1.75 -9.35 -6.57
CA VAL A 10 -1.96 -8.19 -5.72
C VAL A 10 -2.15 -8.68 -4.29
N PHE A 11 -1.32 -8.21 -3.36
CA PHE A 11 -1.59 -8.25 -1.93
C PHE A 11 -2.01 -6.85 -1.49
N VAL A 12 -3.14 -6.73 -0.80
CA VAL A 12 -3.69 -5.45 -0.35
C VAL A 12 -4.20 -5.58 1.08
N GLY A 13 -4.00 -4.55 1.88
CA GLY A 13 -4.65 -4.45 3.19
C GLY A 13 -3.93 -3.52 4.16
N ASP A 14 -4.48 -3.50 5.38
CA ASP A 14 -3.90 -2.86 6.55
C ASP A 14 -2.77 -3.73 7.12
N ILE A 15 -1.54 -3.24 6.99
CA ILE A 15 -0.34 -3.94 7.49
C ILE A 15 0.03 -3.49 8.90
N ASN A 16 -0.61 -2.44 9.43
CA ASN A 16 -0.29 -1.85 10.75
C ASN A 16 1.20 -1.50 10.93
N ARG A 17 1.91 -1.21 9.84
CA ARG A 17 3.33 -0.83 9.80
C ARG A 17 3.52 0.24 8.75
N ASN A 18 4.43 1.18 8.95
CA ASN A 18 4.79 2.12 7.89
C ASN A 18 5.54 1.41 6.76
N SER A 19 5.69 2.10 5.62
CA SER A 19 6.33 1.54 4.43
C SER A 19 7.75 1.05 4.69
N SER A 20 8.56 1.79 5.46
CA SER A 20 9.93 1.40 5.79
C SER A 20 9.97 0.09 6.59
N ALA A 21 9.08 -0.09 7.56
CA ALA A 21 8.99 -1.32 8.35
C ALA A 21 8.45 -2.49 7.50
N LEU A 22 7.47 -2.25 6.64
CA LEU A 22 6.97 -3.24 5.68
C LEU A 22 8.07 -3.70 4.72
N MET A 23 8.83 -2.78 4.12
CA MET A 23 9.91 -3.13 3.19
C MET A 23 10.97 -4.02 3.86
N LYS A 24 11.32 -3.76 5.13
CA LYS A 24 12.22 -4.64 5.89
C LYS A 24 11.70 -6.07 5.98
N ILE A 25 10.42 -6.23 6.35
CA ILE A 25 9.76 -7.56 6.43
C ILE A 25 9.77 -8.24 5.06
N LEU A 26 9.47 -7.50 3.99
CA LEU A 26 9.46 -8.07 2.64
C LEU A 26 10.86 -8.54 2.21
N HIS A 27 11.93 -7.82 2.54
CA HIS A 27 13.30 -8.23 2.23
C HIS A 27 13.76 -9.46 3.03
N GLU A 28 13.20 -9.69 4.22
CA GLU A 28 13.47 -10.90 5.00
C GLU A 28 12.79 -12.15 4.42
N ILE A 29 11.62 -11.97 3.79
CA ILE A 29 10.79 -13.07 3.26
C ILE A 29 11.11 -13.36 1.79
N ILE A 30 11.35 -12.30 1.00
CA ILE A 30 11.50 -12.36 -0.44
C ILE A 30 12.94 -12.03 -0.79
N SER A 31 13.69 -13.06 -1.21
CA SER A 31 15.10 -12.95 -1.53
C SER A 31 15.39 -12.18 -2.84
N ASP A 32 14.40 -12.05 -3.71
CA ASP A 32 14.49 -11.35 -4.99
C ASP A 32 13.51 -10.17 -5.03
N GLU A 33 14.03 -8.97 -4.78
CA GLU A 33 13.26 -7.71 -4.78
C GLU A 33 12.63 -7.40 -6.14
N SER A 34 13.15 -7.95 -7.24
CA SER A 34 12.58 -7.72 -8.57
C SER A 34 11.19 -8.35 -8.74
N CYS A 35 10.80 -9.29 -7.86
CA CYS A 35 9.53 -10.01 -7.95
C CYS A 35 8.32 -9.21 -7.44
N PHE A 36 8.52 -8.15 -6.66
CA PHE A 36 7.42 -7.39 -6.06
C PHE A 36 7.65 -5.89 -6.12
N ASN A 37 6.57 -5.12 -6.00
CA ASN A 37 6.60 -3.67 -5.96
C ASN A 37 5.58 -3.17 -4.96
N LEU A 38 5.99 -2.22 -4.12
CA LEU A 38 5.10 -1.52 -3.21
C LEU A 38 4.47 -0.33 -3.94
N LEU A 39 3.16 -0.35 -4.11
CA LEU A 39 2.37 0.81 -4.55
C LEU A 39 1.73 1.42 -3.30
N SER A 40 2.01 2.70 -3.07
CA SER A 40 1.58 3.39 -1.86
C SER A 40 1.30 4.86 -2.14
N PRO A 41 0.29 5.45 -1.47
CA PRO A 41 -0.01 6.87 -1.58
C PRO A 41 0.97 7.76 -0.80
N ILE A 42 2.17 7.29 -0.42
CA ILE A 42 3.17 8.04 0.39
C ILE A 42 3.51 9.42 -0.23
N THR A 43 3.33 9.59 -1.54
CA THR A 43 3.56 10.88 -2.21
C THR A 43 2.43 11.88 -2.02
N THR A 44 1.31 11.47 -1.44
CA THR A 44 0.17 12.34 -1.10
C THR A 44 0.29 12.80 0.35
N ASP A 45 -0.10 14.04 0.60
CA ASP A 45 -0.29 14.62 1.93
C ASP A 45 -1.46 13.96 2.72
N LYS A 46 -2.09 12.95 2.12
CA LYS A 46 -3.26 12.24 2.61
C LYS A 46 -2.88 10.92 3.28
N PRO A 47 -3.22 10.72 4.57
CA PRO A 47 -3.01 9.46 5.27
C PRO A 47 -4.01 8.39 4.83
N THR A 48 -3.66 7.12 5.03
CA THR A 48 -4.62 6.01 4.87
C THR A 48 -5.43 5.77 6.14
N ARG A 49 -5.06 6.40 7.25
CA ARG A 49 -5.79 6.36 8.51
C ARG A 49 -5.59 7.63 9.33
N VAL A 50 -6.63 8.13 9.98
CA VAL A 50 -6.53 9.16 11.02
C VAL A 50 -6.95 8.55 12.36
N GLY A 51 -5.95 8.25 13.18
CA GLY A 51 -6.15 7.69 14.52
C GLY A 51 -6.06 8.74 15.63
N LEU A 52 -6.36 8.32 16.86
CA LEU A 52 -6.12 9.10 18.08
C LEU A 52 -4.96 8.51 18.87
N ARG A 53 -4.02 9.36 19.29
CA ARG A 53 -2.99 9.01 20.26
C ARG A 53 -3.57 8.92 21.66
N ARG A 54 -2.79 8.36 22.59
CA ARG A 54 -3.16 8.24 24.01
C ARG A 54 -3.46 9.58 24.68
N ASP A 55 -2.86 10.66 24.18
CA ASP A 55 -3.08 12.03 24.65
C ASP A 55 -4.28 12.73 23.98
N GLY A 56 -5.03 12.01 23.13
CA GLY A 56 -6.18 12.54 22.39
C GLY A 56 -5.83 13.34 21.14
N THR A 57 -4.54 13.48 20.80
CA THR A 57 -4.13 14.16 19.56
C THR A 57 -4.40 13.27 18.35
N ARG A 58 -4.85 13.88 17.24
CA ARG A 58 -5.03 13.18 15.97
C ARG A 58 -3.69 12.88 15.33
N GLU A 59 -3.51 11.66 14.86
CA GLU A 59 -2.31 11.22 14.15
C GLU A 59 -2.67 10.75 12.75
N LYS A 60 -1.90 11.24 11.77
CA LYS A 60 -1.97 10.82 10.37
C LYS A 60 -1.06 9.60 10.19
N ILE A 61 -1.61 8.52 9.66
CA ILE A 61 -0.94 7.22 9.58
C ILE A 61 -1.07 6.66 8.15
N TRP A 62 0.00 6.05 7.63
CA TRP A 62 0.04 5.36 6.34
C TRP A 62 0.39 3.89 6.57
N ILE A 63 -0.63 3.04 6.64
CA ILE A 63 -0.50 1.62 6.98
C ILE A 63 -1.21 0.69 6.01
N ASP A 64 -1.96 1.23 5.05
CA ASP A 64 -2.65 0.48 4.01
C ASP A 64 -1.83 0.53 2.71
N PHE A 65 -1.56 -0.63 2.12
CA PHE A 65 -0.66 -0.74 0.95
C PHE A 65 -1.16 -1.74 -0.09
N TYR A 66 -0.67 -1.57 -1.31
CA TYR A 66 -0.69 -2.59 -2.36
C TYR A 66 0.72 -3.11 -2.60
N ILE A 67 0.92 -4.42 -2.54
CA ILE A 67 2.14 -5.09 -3.00
C ILE A 67 1.76 -5.87 -4.26
N VAL A 68 2.39 -5.53 -5.38
CA VAL A 68 2.03 -6.06 -6.70
C VAL A 68 3.21 -6.76 -7.34
N SER A 69 2.93 -7.68 -8.27
CA SER A 69 3.98 -8.27 -9.12
C SER A 69 4.65 -7.22 -10.00
N ALA A 70 5.86 -7.52 -10.47
CA ALA A 70 6.54 -6.70 -11.49
C ALA A 70 5.71 -6.52 -12.77
N SER A 71 4.98 -7.56 -13.19
CA SER A 71 4.10 -7.53 -14.37
C SER A 71 2.96 -6.53 -14.22
N LEU A 72 2.37 -6.39 -13.02
CA LEU A 72 1.29 -5.44 -12.76
C LEU A 72 1.80 -4.01 -12.51
N LYS A 73 3.00 -3.84 -11.96
CA LYS A 73 3.58 -2.51 -11.69
C LYS A 73 3.57 -1.63 -12.94
N ASN A 74 3.96 -2.18 -14.09
CA ASN A 74 4.03 -1.44 -15.36
C ASN A 74 2.65 -1.09 -15.94
N LEU A 75 1.59 -1.74 -15.47
CA LEU A 75 0.21 -1.47 -15.86
C LEU A 75 -0.49 -0.53 -14.88
N ALA A 76 0.08 -0.29 -13.69
CA ALA A 76 -0.50 0.57 -12.67
C ALA A 76 -0.60 2.02 -13.17
N ILE A 77 -1.78 2.61 -13.01
CA ILE A 77 -2.03 4.04 -13.21
C ILE A 77 -1.69 4.74 -11.90
N LEU A 78 -0.81 5.75 -11.98
CA LEU A 78 -0.30 6.49 -10.83
C LEU A 78 -0.67 7.98 -10.95
N PRO A 79 -0.83 8.70 -9.82
CA PRO A 79 -0.59 8.26 -8.44
C PRO A 79 -1.69 7.35 -7.88
N VAL A 80 -1.36 6.60 -6.81
CA VAL A 80 -2.36 5.87 -6.01
C VAL A 80 -3.27 6.89 -5.34
N GLU A 81 -4.59 6.71 -5.48
CA GLU A 81 -5.58 7.63 -4.92
C GLU A 81 -5.96 7.23 -3.50
N VAL A 82 -6.23 8.23 -2.65
CA VAL A 82 -6.80 8.06 -1.31
C VAL A 82 -8.12 8.81 -1.27
N TYR A 83 -9.21 8.09 -1.00
CA TYR A 83 -10.55 8.66 -0.87
C TYR A 83 -10.73 9.26 0.52
N ASP A 84 -10.78 10.59 0.60
CA ASP A 84 -10.87 11.36 1.85
C ASP A 84 -12.31 11.67 2.29
N ASN A 85 -13.29 11.51 1.41
CA ASN A 85 -14.70 11.77 1.70
C ASN A 85 -15.49 10.47 1.89
N ILE A 86 -15.23 9.77 2.98
CA ILE A 86 -16.00 8.58 3.38
C ILE A 86 -16.94 8.83 4.57
N GLY A 87 -17.05 10.07 5.04
CA GLY A 87 -17.80 10.39 6.27
C GLY A 87 -17.26 9.67 7.50
N ASP A 88 -18.12 9.45 8.51
CA ASP A 88 -17.76 8.77 9.77
C ASP A 88 -17.86 7.23 9.68
N ILE A 89 -17.61 6.65 8.50
CA ILE A 89 -17.77 5.21 8.26
C ILE A 89 -16.58 4.41 8.81
N SER A 90 -15.37 4.98 8.77
CA SER A 90 -14.14 4.32 9.20
C SER A 90 -13.07 5.35 9.58
N ASP A 91 -12.15 4.98 10.48
CA ASP A 91 -10.92 5.73 10.71
C ASP A 91 -9.87 5.51 9.61
N HIS A 92 -10.10 4.56 8.69
CA HIS A 92 -9.28 4.30 7.49
C HIS A 92 -9.91 4.89 6.23
N TYR A 93 -9.06 5.49 5.39
CA TYR A 93 -9.41 6.00 4.07
C TYR A 93 -9.11 4.94 3.00
N PRO A 94 -10.08 4.60 2.13
CA PRO A 94 -9.86 3.67 1.04
C PRO A 94 -8.76 4.14 0.09
N ILE A 95 -7.92 3.19 -0.30
CA ILE A 95 -6.86 3.39 -1.29
C ILE A 95 -7.27 2.73 -2.61
N LEU A 96 -7.06 3.43 -3.73
CA LEU A 96 -7.37 2.92 -5.07
C LEU A 96 -6.11 2.85 -5.93
N VAL A 97 -5.90 1.68 -6.51
CA VAL A 97 -4.94 1.45 -7.59
C VAL A 97 -5.70 0.96 -8.81
N GLN A 98 -5.56 1.64 -9.93
CA GLN A 98 -6.12 1.21 -11.20
C GLN A 98 -5.02 0.60 -12.08
N PHE A 99 -5.39 -0.37 -12.91
CA PHE A 99 -4.48 -1.00 -13.87
C PHE A 99 -5.04 -0.86 -15.28
N LYS A 100 -4.17 -0.61 -16.26
CA LYS A 100 -4.56 -0.61 -17.67
C LYS A 100 -4.92 -2.03 -18.11
N ALA A 101 -6.00 -2.15 -18.89
CA ALA A 101 -6.33 -3.39 -19.58
C ALA A 101 -5.25 -3.71 -20.64
N MET A 102 -5.00 -5.00 -20.84
CA MET A 102 -4.06 -5.53 -21.84
C MET A 102 -4.78 -5.82 -23.16
#